data_AF-A0A3T0D613-F1
#
_entry.id   AF-A0A3T0D613-F1
#
_cell.length_a   1.000
_cell.length_b   1.000
_cell.length_c   1.000
_cell.angle_alpha   90.00
_cell.angle_beta   90.00
_cell.angle_gamma   90.00
#
_symmetry.space_group_name_H-M   'P 1'
#
loop_
_entity.id
_entity.type
_entity.pdbx_description
1 polymer ?
#
loop_
_entity_poly.entity_id
_entity_poly.type
_entity_poly.pdbx_seq_one_letter_code
_entity_poly.pdbx_strand_id
1 'polypeptide(L)'
;MVKYIDYSWAYDWATAHEEGATGQPAIEKEMDLYNNMMGRTLVLGNESKSDEEIADIIQNAVRNGKMKRIVDNKLVPTNSEGEK
;
A
#
# COMPACT_ATOMS: atom_id res chain seq x y z
N MET A 1 -25.04 -2.54 -1.36
CA MET A 1 -24.51 -1.63 -0.33
C MET A 1 -23.11 -2.12 0.00
N VAL A 2 -22.07 -1.46 -0.52
CA VAL A 2 -20.69 -1.78 -0.16
C VAL A 2 -20.47 -1.20 1.23
N LYS A 3 -20.00 -2.01 2.19
CA LYS A 3 -19.76 -1.56 3.56
C LYS A 3 -18.59 -0.57 3.54
N TYR A 4 -18.82 0.63 4.09
CA TYR A 4 -17.79 1.65 4.28
C TYR A 4 -16.70 1.05 5.18
N ILE A 5 -15.47 0.96 4.67
CA ILE A 5 -14.30 0.63 5.47
C ILE A 5 -13.67 1.95 5.87
N ASP A 6 -13.69 2.27 7.17
CA ASP A 6 -13.04 3.47 7.67
C ASP A 6 -11.51 3.32 7.74
N TYR A 7 -10.81 4.46 7.79
CA TYR A 7 -9.34 4.50 7.80
C TYR A 7 -8.73 3.71 8.97
N SER A 8 -9.34 3.76 10.16
CA SER A 8 -8.87 3.04 11.34
C SER A 8 -8.92 1.53 11.15
N TRP A 9 -10.04 1.01 10.64
CA TRP A 9 -10.19 -0.40 10.34
C TRP A 9 -9.20 -0.84 9.26
N ALA A 10 -9.04 -0.03 8.19
CA ALA A 10 -8.05 -0.31 7.15
C ALA A 10 -6.60 -0.25 7.66
N TYR A 11 -6.32 0.59 8.66
CA TYR A 11 -5.03 0.64 9.33
C TYR A 11 -4.79 -0.67 10.10
N ASP A 12 -5.66 -0.97 11.05
CA ASP A 12 -5.52 -2.12 11.94
C ASP A 12 -5.38 -3.43 11.16
N TRP A 13 -6.19 -3.62 10.11
CA TRP A 13 -6.12 -4.83 9.30
C TRP A 13 -4.96 -4.90 8.33
N ALA A 14 -4.57 -3.80 7.70
CA ALA A 14 -3.43 -3.84 6.80
C ALA A 14 -2.11 -4.06 7.55
N THR A 15 -2.01 -3.62 8.81
CA THR A 15 -0.79 -3.78 9.63
C THR A 15 -0.83 -4.97 10.59
N ALA A 16 -1.94 -5.71 10.69
CA ALA A 16 -2.09 -6.79 11.68
C ALA A 16 -1.04 -7.91 11.53
N HIS A 17 -0.69 -8.28 10.28
CA HIS A 17 0.30 -9.32 10.03
C HIS A 17 1.73 -8.88 10.35
N GLU A 18 1.97 -7.57 10.41
CA GLU A 18 3.26 -6.95 10.74
C GLU A 18 3.53 -6.97 12.25
N GLU A 19 2.50 -6.87 13.09
CA GLU A 19 2.65 -6.83 14.56
C GLU A 19 2.88 -8.21 15.21
N GLY A 20 2.56 -9.29 14.49
CA GLY A 20 2.66 -10.67 15.00
C GLY A 20 3.66 -11.58 14.28
N ALA A 21 4.27 -11.13 13.19
CA ALA A 21 5.19 -11.95 12.40
C ALA A 21 6.57 -12.08 13.08
N THR A 22 6.86 -13.27 13.61
CA THR A 22 8.16 -13.60 14.21
C THR A 22 9.22 -14.07 13.20
N GLY A 23 8.86 -14.16 11.91
CA GLY A 23 9.73 -14.64 10.83
C GLY A 23 9.82 -13.72 9.61
N GLN A 24 9.18 -12.55 9.65
CA GLN A 24 9.26 -11.58 8.55
C GLN A 24 10.60 -10.83 8.63
N PRO A 25 11.39 -10.79 7.54
CA PRO A 25 12.55 -9.91 7.45
C PRO A 25 12.14 -8.46 7.72
N ALA A 26 12.91 -7.74 8.55
CA ALA A 26 12.60 -6.35 8.92
C ALA A 26 12.40 -5.43 7.71
N ILE A 27 13.07 -5.73 6.59
CA ILE A 27 12.95 -5.00 5.33
C ILE A 27 11.58 -5.20 4.64
N GLU A 28 10.98 -6.38 4.74
CA GLU A 28 9.62 -6.65 4.26
C GLU A 28 8.62 -5.88 5.10
N LYS A 29 8.78 -5.92 6.43
CA LYS A 29 7.93 -5.15 7.35
C LYS A 29 7.96 -3.65 7.09
N GLU A 30 9.15 -3.09 6.86
CA GLU A 30 9.29 -1.68 6.51
C GLU A 30 8.59 -1.34 5.18
N MET A 31 8.72 -2.20 4.17
CA MET A 31 8.03 -2.05 2.88
C MET A 31 6.51 -2.05 3.05
N ASP A 32 5.98 -3.05 3.75
CA ASP A 32 4.54 -3.29 3.87
C ASP A 32 3.88 -2.17 4.66
N LEU A 33 4.45 -1.75 5.79
CA LEU A 33 3.95 -0.61 6.57
C LEU A 33 3.92 0.68 5.74
N TYR A 34 4.98 0.95 4.97
CA TYR A 34 5.05 2.13 4.10
C TYR A 34 3.98 2.09 3.00
N ASN A 35 3.87 0.98 2.28
CA ASN A 35 2.93 0.84 1.16
C ASN A 35 1.48 0.90 1.66
N ASN A 36 1.18 0.30 2.81
CA ASN A 36 -0.12 0.37 3.47
C ASN A 36 -0.50 1.82 3.85
N MET A 37 0.44 2.57 4.42
CA MET A 37 0.24 3.99 4.71
C MET A 37 -0.05 4.77 3.43
N MET A 38 0.77 4.60 2.40
CA MET A 38 0.62 5.31 1.13
C MET A 38 -0.73 5.00 0.45
N GLY A 39 -1.16 3.74 0.44
CA GLY A 39 -2.46 3.34 -0.10
C GLY A 39 -3.61 4.06 0.60
N ARG A 40 -3.62 4.08 1.94
CA ARG A 40 -4.67 4.79 2.69
C ARG A 40 -4.63 6.30 2.47
N THR A 41 -3.45 6.91 2.43
CA THR A 41 -3.31 8.35 2.16
C THR A 41 -3.85 8.71 0.77
N LEU A 42 -3.62 7.88 -0.24
CA LEU A 42 -4.15 8.11 -1.58
C LEU A 42 -5.68 8.01 -1.61
N VAL A 43 -6.28 7.06 -0.90
CA VAL A 43 -7.75 6.94 -0.79
C VAL A 43 -8.35 8.14 -0.07
N LEU A 44 -7.79 8.54 1.09
CA LEU A 44 -8.26 9.71 1.85
C LEU A 44 -8.21 11.01 1.04
N GLY A 45 -7.20 11.17 0.17
CA GLY A 45 -7.12 12.33 -0.73
C GLY A 45 -8.15 12.32 -1.86
N ASN A 46 -8.88 11.21 -2.05
CA ASN A 46 -9.72 10.94 -3.21
C ASN A 46 -11.08 10.31 -2.85
N GLU A 47 -11.60 10.53 -1.64
CA GLU A 47 -12.84 9.89 -1.14
C GLU A 47 -14.10 10.16 -1.98
N SER A 48 -14.08 11.19 -2.83
CA SER A 48 -15.19 11.52 -3.74
C SER A 48 -15.15 10.79 -5.08
N LYS A 49 -14.07 10.05 -5.37
CA LYS A 49 -13.86 9.34 -6.63
C LYS A 49 -14.47 7.94 -6.60
N SER A 50 -14.76 7.39 -7.78
CA SER A 50 -15.20 5.99 -7.88
C SER A 50 -14.07 5.02 -7.56
N ASP A 51 -14.41 3.77 -7.28
CA ASP A 51 -13.44 2.71 -7.01
C ASP A 51 -12.48 2.51 -8.20
N GLU A 52 -12.96 2.63 -9.44
CA GLU A 52 -12.13 2.55 -10.66
C GLU A 52 -11.13 3.71 -10.75
N GLU A 53 -11.58 4.94 -10.48
CA GLU A 53 -10.69 6.10 -10.47
C GLU A 53 -9.62 5.99 -9.36
N ILE A 54 -9.99 5.47 -8.19
CA ILE A 54 -9.06 5.22 -7.09
C ILE A 54 -8.04 4.15 -7.51
N ALA A 55 -8.47 3.07 -8.17
CA ALA A 55 -7.58 2.04 -8.68
C ALA A 55 -6.57 2.61 -9.68
N ASP A 56 -7.01 3.46 -10.61
CA ASP A 56 -6.12 4.14 -11.57
C ASP A 56 -5.10 5.05 -10.87
N ILE A 57 -5.52 5.76 -9.82
CA ILE A 57 -4.62 6.62 -9.02
C ILE A 57 -3.55 5.78 -8.32
N ILE A 58 -3.93 4.63 -7.74
CA ILE A 58 -3.00 3.72 -7.06
C ILE A 58 -2.03 3.11 -8.07
N GLN A 59 -2.51 2.61 -9.21
CA GLN A 59 -1.65 2.09 -10.28
C GLN A 59 -0.63 3.12 -10.75
N ASN A 60 -1.08 4.37 -10.98
CA ASN A 60 -0.18 5.45 -11.35
C ASN A 60 0.81 5.78 -10.23
N ALA A 61 0.44 5.68 -8.96
CA ALA A 61 1.37 5.87 -7.85
C ALA A 61 2.48 4.82 -7.84
N VAL A 62 2.15 3.55 -8.12
CA VAL A 62 3.12 2.45 -8.27
C VAL A 62 4.06 2.72 -9.43
N ARG A 63 3.53 3.00 -10.62
CA ARG A 63 4.31 3.27 -11.85
C ARG A 63 5.27 4.45 -11.69
N ASN A 64 4.86 5.47 -10.93
CA ASN A 64 5.66 6.68 -10.66
C ASN A 64 6.59 6.56 -9.44
N GLY A 65 6.75 5.37 -8.85
CA GLY A 65 7.70 5.14 -7.76
C GLY A 65 7.33 5.76 -6.42
N LYS A 66 6.03 6.01 -6.20
CA LYS A 66 5.54 6.49 -4.90
C LYS A 66 5.43 5.38 -3.85
N MET A 67 5.52 4.11 -4.26
CA MET A 67 5.56 2.95 -3.38
C MET A 67 6.98 2.35 -3.33
N LYS A 68 7.19 1.37 -2.46
CA LYS A 68 8.47 0.65 -2.32
C LYS A 68 8.35 -0.79 -2.76
N ARG A 69 9.44 -1.31 -3.31
CA ARG A 69 9.65 -2.74 -3.57
C ARG A 69 11.05 -3.14 -3.11
N ILE A 70 11.26 -4.43 -2.88
CA ILE A 70 12.57 -4.98 -2.53
C ILE A 70 13.26 -5.47 -3.80
N VAL A 71 14.46 -4.96 -4.06
CA VAL A 71 15.37 -5.42 -5.12
C VAL A 71 16.75 -5.56 -4.50
N ASP A 72 17.39 -6.72 -4.68
CA ASP A 72 18.71 -7.03 -4.11
C ASP A 72 18.82 -6.71 -2.60
N ASN A 73 17.79 -7.11 -1.84
CA ASN A 73 17.67 -6.89 -0.40
C ASN A 73 17.75 -5.40 0.01
N LYS A 74 17.25 -4.50 -0.84
CA LYS A 74 17.13 -3.06 -0.60
C LYS A 74 15.76 -2.55 -0.98
N LEU A 75 15.25 -1.59 -0.20
CA LEU A 75 14.05 -0.85 -0.56
C LEU A 75 14.37 0.17 -1.64
N VAL A 76 13.71 0.01 -2.78
CA VAL A 76 13.79 0.92 -3.91
C VAL A 76 12.40 1.42 -4.29
N PRO A 77 12.27 2.60 -4.92
CA PRO A 77 11.01 3.02 -5.51
C PRO A 77 10.43 1.96 -6.46
N THR A 78 9.11 1.81 -6.46
CA THR A 78 8.39 1.02 -7.47
C THR A 78 8.54 1.63 -8.86
N ASN A 79 8.16 0.87 -9.87
CA ASN A 79 8.06 1.28 -11.26
C ASN A 79 6.99 0.38 -11.91
N SER A 80 6.97 0.29 -13.24
CA SER A 80 6.07 -0.61 -13.97
C SER A 80 6.53 -2.08 -14.01
N GLU A 81 7.68 -2.42 -13.42
CA GLU A 81 8.17 -3.80 -13.41
C GLU A 81 7.41 -4.64 -12.37
N GLY A 82 6.87 -5.77 -12.80
CA GLY A 82 6.15 -6.71 -11.94
C GLY A 82 4.65 -6.46 -11.81
N GLU A 83 4.12 -5.41 -12.45
CA GLU A 83 2.69 -5.13 -12.57
C GLU A 83 1.97 -6.24 -13.37
N LYS A 84 0.75 -6.62 -12.97
CA LYS A 84 -0.08 -7.67 -13.59
C LYS A 84 -1.55 -7.30 -13.62
#